data_AF-A0A6B3CE65-F1
#
_entry.id   AF-A0A6B3CE65-F1
#
_cell.length_a   1.000
_cell.length_b   1.000
_cell.length_c   1.000
_cell.angle_alpha   90.00
_cell.angle_beta   90.00
_cell.angle_gamma   90.00
#
_symmetry.space_group_name_H-M   'P 1'
#
loop_
_entity.id
_entity.type
_entity.pdbx_description
1 polymer ?
#
loop_
_entity_poly.entity_id
_entity_poly.type
_entity_poly.pdbx_seq_one_letter_code
_entity_poly.pdbx_strand_id
1 'polypeptide(L)' 'MKVAGTSAPPETAPTASRPGLRELKKQRTRDLLLRSALELFTERGYEETTVDDVAEAADVSQRTFFRY' A
#
# COMPACT_ATOMS: atom_id res chain seq x y z
N MET A 1 -30.05 -37.48 -5.76
CA MET A 1 -28.63 -37.80 -6.05
C MET A 1 -27.88 -36.48 -6.11
N LYS A 2 -27.23 -36.09 -5.01
CA LYS A 2 -26.68 -34.74 -4.78
C LYS A 2 -25.18 -34.76 -5.12
N VAL A 3 -24.80 -33.76 -5.91
CA VAL A 3 -23.46 -33.47 -6.43
C VAL A 3 -22.36 -33.52 -5.37
N ALA A 4 -21.22 -34.08 -5.77
CA ALA A 4 -19.96 -34.03 -5.05
C ALA A 4 -19.53 -32.56 -4.91
N GLY A 5 -19.47 -32.07 -3.67
CA GLY A 5 -18.91 -30.78 -3.29
C GLY A 5 -17.62 -31.00 -2.51
N THR A 6 -16.51 -30.78 -3.19
CA THR A 6 -15.26 -30.13 -2.74
C THR A 6 -14.65 -30.52 -1.37
N SER A 7 -13.50 -31.18 -1.49
CA SER A 7 -12.32 -31.27 -0.62
C SER A 7 -12.26 -30.49 0.70
N ALA A 8 -11.86 -31.18 1.77
CA ALA A 8 -11.05 -30.62 2.85
C ALA A 8 -9.55 -30.56 2.44
N PRO A 9 -8.63 -29.91 3.18
CA PRO A 9 -8.60 -28.61 3.90
C PRO A 9 -7.36 -27.76 3.42
N PRO A 10 -6.96 -26.61 4.04
CA PRO A 10 -6.11 -26.69 5.23
C PRO A 10 -6.33 -25.58 6.27
N GLU A 11 -6.28 -26.02 7.51
CA GLU A 11 -5.80 -25.25 8.64
C GLU A 11 -4.36 -24.79 8.38
N THR A 12 -4.19 -23.51 8.02
CA THR A 12 -2.94 -22.78 8.26
C THR A 12 -3.32 -21.37 8.63
N ALA A 13 -3.46 -21.12 9.92
CA ALA A 13 -3.29 -19.79 10.47
C ALA A 13 -1.97 -19.22 9.90
N PRO A 14 -1.94 -17.97 9.42
CA PRO A 14 -0.69 -17.39 8.99
C PRO A 14 0.20 -17.26 10.23
N THR A 15 1.18 -18.15 10.36
CA THR A 15 2.33 -17.94 11.24
C THR A 15 2.93 -16.63 10.77
N ALA A 16 2.75 -15.56 11.55
CA ALA A 16 3.23 -14.23 11.24
C ALA A 16 4.76 -14.25 11.22
N SER A 17 5.34 -14.67 10.10
CA SER A 17 6.71 -14.37 9.73
C SER A 17 6.81 -12.86 9.79
N ARG A 18 7.55 -12.36 10.79
CA ARG A 18 7.85 -10.93 10.93
C ARG A 18 8.13 -10.37 9.54
N PRO A 19 7.39 -9.33 9.10
CA PRO A 19 7.55 -8.84 7.74
C PRO A 19 9.04 -8.61 7.50
N GLY A 20 9.58 -9.29 6.49
CA GLY A 20 11.01 -9.17 6.18
C GLY A 20 11.34 -7.69 5.98
N LEU A 21 12.60 -7.29 6.21
CA LEU A 21 13.04 -5.89 6.09
C LEU A 21 12.61 -5.22 4.77
N ARG A 22 12.38 -6.01 3.70
CA ARG A 22 11.82 -5.54 2.42
C ARG A 22 10.35 -5.11 2.52
N GLU A 23 9.52 -5.87 3.20
CA GLU A 23 8.09 -5.58 3.37
C GLU A 23 7.89 -4.36 4.29
N LEU A 24 8.70 -4.26 5.36
CA LEU A 24 8.70 -3.07 6.23
C LEU A 24 9.09 -1.80 5.47
N LYS A 25 10.10 -1.88 4.58
CA LYS A 25 10.48 -0.75 3.72
C LYS A 25 9.35 -0.35 2.77
N LYS A 26 8.66 -1.33 2.18
CA LYS A 26 7.51 -1.10 1.31
C LYS A 26 6.36 -0.39 2.04
N GLN A 27 6.03 -0.86 3.25
CA GLN A 27 4.99 -0.25 4.08
C GLN A 27 5.36 1.19 4.45
N ARG A 28 6.61 1.43 4.86
CA ARG A 28 7.08 2.78 5.18
C ARG A 28 6.96 3.75 4.01
N THR A 29 7.32 3.32 2.81
CA THR A 29 7.15 4.15 1.60
C THR A 29 5.68 4.46 1.34
N ARG A 30 4.80 3.45 1.50
CA ARG A 30 3.36 3.64 1.34
C ARG A 30 2.78 4.62 2.37
N ASP A 31 3.19 4.51 3.63
CA ASP A 31 2.72 5.39 4.70
C ASP A 31 3.17 6.83 4.49
N LEU A 32 4.39 7.03 3.97
CA LEU A 32 4.88 8.36 3.57
C LEU A 32 4.03 8.94 2.45
N LEU A 33 3.79 8.18 1.37
CA LEU A 33 2.94 8.62 0.26
C LEU A 33 1.54 9.05 0.74
N LEU A 34 0.91 8.25 1.60
CA LEU A 34 -0.42 8.55 2.13
C LEU A 34 -0.43 9.78 3.03
N ARG A 35 0.56 9.91 3.92
CA ARG A 35 0.66 11.07 4.81
C ARG A 35 0.87 12.35 3.99
N SER A 36 1.82 12.35 3.08
CA SER A 36 2.10 13.50 2.21
C SER A 36 0.87 13.86 1.38
N ALA A 37 0.18 12.88 0.78
CA ALA A 37 -1.05 13.15 0.04
C ALA A 37 -2.13 13.80 0.92
N LEU A 38 -2.36 13.28 2.13
CA LEU A 38 -3.36 13.84 3.04
C LEU A 38 -3.02 15.25 3.48
N GLU A 39 -1.76 15.53 3.84
CA GLU A 39 -1.31 16.87 4.21
C GLU A 39 -1.57 17.86 3.06
N LEU A 40 -1.16 17.50 1.84
CA LEU A 40 -1.35 18.34 0.67
C LEU A 40 -2.84 18.54 0.33
N PHE A 41 -3.65 17.49 0.42
CA PHE A 41 -5.10 17.62 0.25
C PHE A 41 -5.73 18.54 1.29
N THR A 42 -5.24 18.56 2.53
CA THR A 42 -5.76 19.46 3.57
C THR A 42 -5.30 20.90 3.40
N GLU A 43 -4.11 21.13 2.86
CA GLU A 43 -3.54 22.48 2.72
C GLU A 43 -4.07 23.25 1.50
N ARG A 44 -4.16 22.58 0.35
CA ARG A 44 -4.50 23.19 -0.94
C ARG A 44 -5.73 22.60 -1.62
N GLY A 45 -6.25 21.50 -1.08
CA GLY A 45 -7.39 20.80 -1.65
C GLY A 45 -7.00 19.65 -2.58
N TYR A 46 -7.99 18.79 -2.83
CA TYR A 46 -7.81 17.56 -3.61
C TYR A 46 -7.54 17.86 -5.10
N GLU A 47 -8.27 18.79 -5.70
CA GLU A 47 -8.15 19.08 -7.14
C GLU A 47 -6.83 19.77 -7.51
N GLU A 48 -6.26 20.55 -6.59
CA GLU A 48 -4.99 21.25 -6.81
C GLU A 48 -3.76 20.39 -6.52
N THR A 49 -3.93 19.24 -5.88
CA THR A 49 -2.80 18.36 -5.53
C THR A 49 -2.55 17.35 -6.65
N THR A 50 -1.36 17.41 -7.24
CA THR A 50 -0.96 16.49 -8.31
C THR A 50 -0.18 15.29 -7.77
N VAL A 51 -0.09 14.23 -8.57
CA VAL A 51 0.75 13.06 -8.25
C VAL A 51 2.22 13.46 -8.08
N ASP A 52 2.67 14.46 -8.83
CA ASP A 52 4.04 14.95 -8.78
C ASP A 52 4.34 15.60 -7.43
N ASP A 53 3.42 16.42 -6.95
CA ASP A 53 3.60 17.08 -5.66
C ASP A 53 3.63 16.06 -4.51
N VAL A 54 2.80 15.01 -4.59
CA VAL A 54 2.79 13.93 -3.59
C VAL A 54 4.09 13.12 -3.66
N ALA A 55 4.57 12.83 -4.86
CA ALA A 55 5.82 12.10 -5.06
C ALA A 55 7.04 12.90 -4.56
N GLU A 56 7.09 14.19 -4.85
CA GLU A 56 8.11 15.12 -4.36
C GLU A 56 8.07 15.25 -2.83
N ALA A 57 6.89 15.46 -2.24
CA ALA A 57 6.72 15.57 -0.80
C ALA A 57 7.08 14.28 -0.04
N ALA A 58 6.99 13.12 -0.70
CA ALA A 58 7.37 11.83 -0.14
C ALA A 58 8.80 11.38 -0.49
N ASP A 59 9.60 12.24 -1.17
CA ASP A 59 10.96 11.95 -1.66
C ASP A 59 11.05 10.66 -2.48
N VAL A 60 10.08 10.46 -3.39
CA VAL A 60 10.06 9.34 -4.33
C VAL A 60 9.84 9.80 -5.76
N SER A 61 10.39 9.06 -6.72
CA SER A 61 10.08 9.29 -8.13
C SER A 61 8.61 8.94 -8.43
N GLN A 62 7.96 9.65 -9.35
CA GLN A 62 6.65 9.26 -9.93
C GLN A 62 6.61 7.78 -10.33
N ARG A 63 7.69 7.24 -10.92
CA ARG A 63 7.76 5.83 -11.31
C ARG A 63 7.63 4.90 -10.09
N THR A 64 8.15 5.32 -8.94
CA THR A 64 8.03 4.57 -7.68
C THR A 64 6.64 4.76 -7.08
N PHE A 65 6.05 5.95 -7.18
CA PHE A 65 4.65 6.19 -6.82
C PHE A 65 3.71 5.24 -7.57
N PHE A 66 3.78 5.19 -8.91
CA PHE A 66 2.94 4.31 -9.72
C PHE A 66 3.22 2.81 -9.55
N ARG A 67 4.33 2.45 -8.88
CA ARG A 67 4.68 1.04 -8.61
C ARG A 67 4.02 0.51 -7.34
N TYR A 68 3.55 1.38 -6.46
CA TYR A 68 2.95 1.04 -5.16
C TYR A 68 1.44 1.32 -5.17
#